data_AF-A0AAV5YVW2-F1
#
_entry.id   AF-A0AAV5YVW2-F1
#
_cell.length_a   1.000
_cell.length_b   1.000
_cell.length_c   1.000
_cell.angle_alpha   90.00
_cell.angle_beta   90.00
_cell.angle_gamma   90.00
#
_symmetry.space_group_name_H-M   'P 1'
#
loop_
_entity.id
_entity.type
_entity.pdbx_description
1 polymer ?
#
loop_
_entity_poly.entity_id
_entity_poly.type
_entity_poly.pdbx_seq_one_letter_code
_entity_poly.pdbx_strand_id
1 'polypeptide(L)'
;ERLPALFAYVEAGGTVVVQYNTLDGLRDGWLAPFQLHLSRDRVTDEHSPVTILAPEHPVLTTPNRITAADFEGWVQERGLYFPDRWDERFTTILAAGDAGETPLRGGLLVARHGQGYFVYTCLSWFRQLPEAVPGAYRLFANLVSLGR
;
A
#
# COMPACT_ATOMS: atom_id res chain seq x y z
N GLU A 1 -2.38 -22.29 3.24
CA GLU A 1 -1.73 -20.98 2.98
C GLU A 1 -0.31 -21.20 2.45
N ARG A 2 0.17 -20.36 1.53
CA ARG A 2 1.50 -20.55 0.91
C ARG A 2 2.59 -19.58 1.35
N LEU A 3 2.32 -18.76 2.37
CA LEU A 3 3.35 -18.06 3.14
C LEU A 3 3.10 -18.23 4.65
N PRO A 4 2.89 -19.47 5.14
CA PRO A 4 2.41 -19.71 6.50
C PRO A 4 3.36 -19.13 7.56
N ALA A 5 4.67 -19.09 7.30
CA ALA A 5 5.63 -18.46 8.19
C ALA A 5 5.47 -16.94 8.28
N LEU A 6 5.16 -16.26 7.15
CA LEU A 6 4.92 -14.82 7.17
C LEU A 6 3.60 -14.51 7.86
N PHE A 7 2.55 -15.28 7.60
CA PHE A 7 1.25 -15.04 8.23
C PHE A 7 1.30 -15.34 9.74
N ALA A 8 1.97 -16.42 10.15
CA ALA A 8 2.25 -16.69 11.56
C ALA A 8 3.09 -15.58 12.22
N TYR A 9 4.05 -14.99 11.49
CA TYR A 9 4.80 -13.83 11.98
C TYR A 9 3.89 -12.60 12.20
N VAL A 10 2.96 -12.33 11.28
CA VAL A 10 1.96 -11.27 11.48
C VAL A 10 1.06 -11.60 12.68
N GLU A 11 0.53 -12.82 12.78
CA GLU A 11 -0.32 -13.23 13.89
C GLU A 11 0.37 -13.04 15.25
N ALA A 12 1.67 -13.30 15.32
CA ALA A 12 2.51 -13.14 16.51
C ALA A 12 2.89 -11.68 16.85
N GLY A 13 2.40 -10.68 16.10
CA GLY A 13 2.65 -9.26 16.36
C GLY A 13 3.60 -8.58 15.37
N GLY A 14 4.09 -9.32 14.37
CA GLY A 14 4.93 -8.78 13.32
C GLY A 14 4.18 -7.91 12.31
N THR A 15 4.93 -7.08 11.58
CA THR A 15 4.40 -6.34 10.43
C THR A 15 4.97 -6.90 9.14
N VAL A 16 4.10 -7.27 8.19
CA VAL A 16 4.49 -7.67 6.84
C VAL A 16 3.99 -6.63 5.84
N VAL A 17 4.91 -6.12 5.02
CA VAL A 17 4.62 -5.21 3.92
C VAL A 17 4.84 -5.95 2.61
N VAL A 18 3.75 -6.25 1.92
CA VAL A 18 3.77 -6.80 0.56
C VAL A 18 3.69 -5.63 -0.41
N GLN A 19 4.76 -5.42 -1.16
CA GLN A 19 4.86 -4.32 -2.11
C GLN A 19 5.18 -4.81 -3.52
N TYR A 20 4.70 -4.05 -4.51
CA TYR A 20 5.04 -4.19 -5.93
C TYR A 20 4.96 -5.63 -6.47
N ASN A 21 3.76 -6.04 -6.89
CA ASN A 21 3.52 -7.35 -7.48
C ASN A 21 3.04 -7.18 -8.92
N THR A 22 3.59 -7.99 -9.82
CA THR A 22 3.07 -8.13 -11.18
C THR A 22 2.07 -9.28 -11.23
N LEU A 23 1.17 -9.26 -12.21
CA LEU A 23 0.22 -10.36 -12.41
C LEU A 23 0.87 -11.64 -12.97
N ASP A 24 2.08 -11.53 -13.54
CA ASP A 24 2.77 -12.67 -14.12
C ASP A 24 3.16 -13.68 -13.03
N GLY A 25 2.74 -14.93 -13.21
CA GLY A 25 2.93 -16.01 -12.23
C GLY A 25 2.15 -15.86 -10.92
N LEU A 26 1.35 -14.81 -10.75
CA LEU A 26 0.59 -14.57 -9.53
C LEU A 26 -0.65 -15.45 -9.47
N ARG A 27 -0.80 -16.25 -8.41
CA ARG A 27 -1.98 -17.08 -8.18
C ARG A 27 -2.83 -16.52 -7.06
N ASP A 28 -4.12 -16.78 -7.14
CA ASP A 28 -5.08 -16.41 -6.11
C ASP A 28 -4.67 -16.95 -4.72
N GLY A 29 -4.78 -16.09 -3.71
CA GLY A 29 -4.49 -16.44 -2.31
C GLY A 29 -3.00 -16.54 -1.96
N TRP A 30 -2.08 -16.09 -2.82
CA TRP A 30 -0.64 -16.08 -2.51
C TRP A 30 -0.18 -14.87 -1.71
N LEU A 31 -0.78 -13.70 -1.91
CA LEU A 31 -0.22 -12.44 -1.40
C LEU A 31 -0.58 -12.17 0.06
N ALA A 32 -1.80 -12.52 0.47
CA ALA A 32 -2.38 -12.04 1.70
C ALA A 32 -3.07 -13.17 2.48
N PRO A 33 -3.20 -13.03 3.81
CA PRO A 33 -4.00 -13.95 4.63
C PRO A 33 -5.51 -13.80 4.39
N PHE A 34 -5.93 -12.73 3.71
CA PHE A 34 -7.31 -12.42 3.37
C PHE A 34 -7.49 -12.34 1.86
N GLN A 35 -8.74 -12.31 1.39
CA GLN A 35 -9.03 -12.14 -0.03
C GLN A 35 -8.41 -10.84 -0.55
N LEU A 36 -7.63 -10.94 -1.62
CA LEU A 36 -7.00 -9.83 -2.31
C LEU A 36 -6.80 -10.23 -3.77
N HIS A 37 -7.39 -9.46 -4.69
CA HIS A 37 -7.26 -9.65 -6.12
C HIS A 37 -6.68 -8.39 -6.75
N LEU A 38 -5.62 -8.57 -7.55
CA LEU A 38 -4.97 -7.50 -8.28
C LEU A 38 -5.59 -7.34 -9.67
N SER A 39 -5.88 -6.12 -10.06
CA SER A 39 -6.31 -5.81 -11.42
C SER A 39 -5.13 -5.39 -12.29
N ARG A 40 -5.43 -4.93 -13.51
CA ARG A 40 -4.45 -4.31 -14.42
C ARG A 40 -4.43 -2.79 -14.30
N ASP A 41 -5.23 -2.23 -13.40
CA ASP A 41 -5.42 -0.78 -13.27
C ASP A 41 -4.17 -0.13 -12.69
N ARG A 42 -3.92 1.11 -13.11
CA ARG A 42 -2.68 1.84 -12.89
C ARG A 42 -3.01 3.32 -12.70
N VAL A 43 -2.11 4.02 -12.04
CA VAL A 43 -2.10 5.49 -11.99
C VAL A 43 -0.73 5.90 -12.48
N THR A 44 -0.67 6.28 -13.75
CA THR A 44 0.56 6.46 -14.52
C THR A 44 0.99 7.90 -14.64
N ASP A 45 0.17 8.87 -14.23
CA ASP A 45 0.57 10.26 -14.13
C ASP A 45 1.18 10.51 -12.74
N GLU A 46 2.46 10.92 -12.72
CA GLU A 46 3.19 11.29 -11.50
C GLU A 46 2.57 12.50 -10.77
N HIS A 47 1.76 13.31 -11.44
CA HIS A 47 1.06 14.46 -10.88
C HIS A 47 -0.36 14.14 -10.41
N SER A 48 -0.84 12.90 -10.61
CA SER A 48 -2.16 12.47 -10.13
C SER A 48 -2.31 12.72 -8.63
N PRO A 49 -3.39 13.42 -8.20
CA PRO A 49 -3.57 13.78 -6.81
C PRO A 49 -3.83 12.55 -5.95
N VAL A 50 -3.16 12.48 -4.80
CA VAL A 50 -3.39 11.43 -3.80
C VAL A 50 -4.37 11.93 -2.73
N THR A 51 -5.46 11.20 -2.55
CA THR A 51 -6.47 11.45 -1.53
C THR A 51 -6.23 10.56 -0.32
N ILE A 52 -6.17 11.17 0.86
CA ILE A 52 -6.09 10.47 2.14
C ILE A 52 -7.51 10.06 2.57
N LEU A 53 -7.75 8.76 2.68
CA LEU A 53 -9.07 8.21 3.03
C LEU A 53 -9.21 7.92 4.53
N ALA A 54 -8.11 7.66 5.22
CA ALA A 54 -8.09 7.29 6.64
C ALA A 54 -7.10 8.16 7.42
N PRO A 55 -7.35 9.48 7.57
CA PRO A 55 -6.37 10.46 8.05
C PRO A 55 -5.85 10.19 9.48
N GLU A 56 -6.65 9.53 10.31
CA GLU A 56 -6.28 9.19 11.69
C GLU A 56 -5.60 7.82 11.81
N HIS A 57 -5.49 7.05 10.71
CA HIS A 57 -4.89 5.72 10.77
C HIS A 57 -3.39 5.83 11.14
N PRO A 58 -2.87 4.98 12.05
CA PRO A 58 -1.48 5.05 12.52
C PRO A 58 -0.42 5.11 11.41
N VAL A 59 -0.69 4.44 10.28
CA VAL A 59 0.18 4.46 9.09
C VAL A 59 0.42 5.85 8.51
N LEU A 60 -0.48 6.81 8.75
CA LEU A 60 -0.38 8.19 8.29
C LEU A 60 -0.02 9.17 9.41
N THR A 61 0.07 8.73 10.67
CA THR A 61 0.26 9.63 11.80
C THR A 61 1.56 9.39 12.58
N THR A 62 2.14 8.19 12.52
CA THR A 62 3.32 7.82 13.30
C THR A 62 4.29 6.92 12.52
N PRO A 63 5.62 7.12 12.65
CA PRO A 63 6.31 8.22 13.35
C PRO A 63 6.22 9.57 12.63
N ASN A 64 5.81 9.59 11.36
CA ASN A 64 5.63 10.80 10.59
C ASN A 64 4.15 11.08 10.38
N ARG A 65 3.73 12.34 10.53
CA ARG A 65 2.44 12.78 10.00
C ARG A 65 2.56 12.94 8.49
N ILE A 66 1.74 12.20 7.75
CA ILE A 66 1.68 12.17 6.29
C ILE A 66 0.53 13.04 5.83
N THR A 67 0.82 13.87 4.83
CA THR A 67 -0.10 14.83 4.22
C THR A 67 -0.01 14.74 2.69
N ALA A 68 -0.83 15.53 1.98
CA ALA A 68 -0.73 15.61 0.53
C ALA A 68 0.68 16.02 0.04
N ALA A 69 1.42 16.83 0.82
CA ALA A 69 2.78 17.25 0.48
C ALA A 69 3.79 16.11 0.41
N ASP A 70 3.55 15.00 1.13
CA ASP A 70 4.42 13.81 1.06
C ASP A 70 4.29 13.06 -0.30
N PHE A 71 3.35 13.47 -1.14
CA PHE A 71 3.17 12.97 -2.50
C PHE A 71 3.71 13.93 -3.57
N GLU A 72 4.31 15.07 -3.19
CA GLU A 72 4.98 15.97 -4.11
C GLU A 72 6.36 15.41 -4.52
N GLY A 73 6.79 15.73 -5.74
CA GLY A 73 8.10 15.31 -6.28
C GLY A 73 8.23 13.82 -6.59
N TRP A 74 7.14 13.06 -6.54
CA TRP A 74 7.12 11.69 -7.07
C TRP A 74 7.35 11.70 -8.57
N VAL A 75 8.04 10.67 -9.07
CA VAL A 75 8.43 10.55 -10.47
C VAL A 75 7.72 9.39 -11.17
N GLN A 76 7.55 9.55 -12.47
CA GLN A 76 6.99 8.64 -13.45
C GLN A 76 5.53 8.22 -13.23
N GLU A 77 5.17 7.67 -12.07
CA GLU A 77 3.84 7.08 -11.83
C GLU A 77 3.55 6.96 -10.32
N ARG A 78 2.26 6.88 -9.94
CA ARG A 78 1.86 6.66 -8.55
C ARG A 78 1.89 5.19 -8.16
N GLY A 79 1.39 4.31 -9.02
CA GLY A 79 1.34 2.88 -8.73
C GLY A 79 0.81 2.05 -9.89
N LEU A 80 1.06 0.74 -9.81
CA LEU A 80 0.72 -0.22 -10.86
C LEU A 80 0.03 -1.44 -10.28
N TYR A 81 -0.91 -2.03 -11.02
CA TYR A 81 -1.63 -3.26 -10.63
C TYR A 81 -2.41 -3.07 -9.32
N PHE A 82 -3.23 -2.02 -9.29
CA PHE A 82 -4.10 -1.74 -8.15
C PHE A 82 -5.04 -2.93 -7.89
N PRO A 83 -5.26 -3.31 -6.63
CA PRO A 83 -6.36 -4.19 -6.28
C PRO A 83 -7.69 -3.57 -6.68
N ASP A 84 -8.64 -4.40 -7.13
CA ASP A 84 -10.04 -4.03 -7.42
C ASP A 84 -11.04 -4.75 -6.50
N ARG A 85 -10.61 -5.83 -5.82
CA ARG A 85 -11.40 -6.60 -4.86
C ARG A 85 -10.53 -7.07 -3.70
N TRP A 86 -11.02 -6.88 -2.48
CA TRP A 86 -10.36 -7.31 -1.26
C TRP A 86 -11.36 -7.49 -0.12
N ASP A 87 -10.94 -8.20 0.93
CA ASP A 87 -11.71 -8.45 2.14
C ASP A 87 -11.96 -7.15 2.94
N GLU A 88 -13.13 -7.03 3.57
CA GLU A 88 -13.53 -5.85 4.38
C GLU A 88 -12.59 -5.54 5.55
N ARG A 89 -11.77 -6.52 5.98
CA ARG A 89 -10.73 -6.34 6.99
C ARG A 89 -9.66 -5.33 6.59
N PHE A 90 -9.51 -5.04 5.30
CA PHE A 90 -8.58 -4.02 4.83
C PHE A 90 -9.18 -2.61 4.97
N THR A 91 -8.48 -1.77 5.71
CA THR A 91 -8.67 -0.32 5.68
C THR A 91 -8.00 0.24 4.43
N THR A 92 -8.77 0.93 3.59
CA THR A 92 -8.24 1.67 2.42
C THR A 92 -7.63 2.98 2.89
N ILE A 93 -6.33 3.19 2.69
CA ILE A 93 -5.62 4.35 3.25
C ILE A 93 -5.57 5.51 2.26
N LEU A 94 -5.32 5.21 0.97
CA LEU A 94 -5.10 6.19 -0.08
C LEU A 94 -5.96 5.89 -1.30
N ALA A 95 -6.35 6.93 -2.02
CA ALA A 95 -6.84 6.83 -3.38
C ALA A 95 -6.07 7.74 -4.33
N ALA A 96 -5.96 7.35 -5.60
CA ALA A 96 -5.39 8.17 -6.66
C ALA A 96 -6.00 7.75 -8.00
N GLY A 97 -6.01 8.64 -8.99
CA GLY A 97 -6.49 8.35 -10.33
C GLY A 97 -5.96 9.37 -11.33
N ASP A 98 -5.71 8.93 -12.56
CA ASP A 98 -5.31 9.81 -13.64
C ASP A 98 -6.47 10.72 -14.06
N ALA A 99 -6.17 11.84 -14.73
CA ALA A 99 -7.16 12.86 -15.03
C ALA A 99 -8.35 12.31 -15.84
N GLY A 100 -9.56 12.49 -15.32
CA GLY A 100 -10.80 12.00 -15.94
C GLY A 100 -11.16 10.55 -15.59
N GLU A 101 -10.33 9.85 -14.82
CA GLU A 101 -10.61 8.48 -14.36
C GLU A 101 -11.25 8.47 -12.96
N THR A 102 -11.87 7.34 -12.61
CA THR A 102 -12.37 7.11 -11.25
C THR A 102 -11.19 6.77 -10.32
N PRO A 103 -10.98 7.48 -9.20
CA PRO A 103 -9.86 7.20 -8.30
C PRO A 103 -9.87 5.76 -7.76
N LEU A 104 -8.73 5.09 -7.90
CA LEU A 104 -8.47 3.75 -7.41
C LEU A 104 -8.10 3.80 -5.93
N ARG A 105 -8.73 2.93 -5.11
CA ARG A 105 -8.62 2.95 -3.64
C ARG A 105 -7.72 1.85 -3.06
N GLY A 106 -7.14 1.03 -3.93
CA GLY A 106 -6.32 -0.13 -3.56
C GLY A 106 -4.83 0.16 -3.39
N GLY A 107 -4.40 1.43 -3.51
CA GLY A 107 -2.99 1.81 -3.56
C GLY A 107 -2.21 1.45 -2.29
N LEU A 108 -2.87 1.57 -1.14
CA LEU A 108 -2.35 1.20 0.17
C LEU A 108 -3.50 0.65 1.03
N LEU A 109 -3.41 -0.64 1.32
CA LEU A 109 -4.39 -1.40 2.11
C LEU A 109 -3.71 -1.92 3.39
N VAL A 110 -4.35 -1.72 4.53
CA VAL A 110 -3.82 -2.16 5.83
C VAL A 110 -4.88 -2.97 6.58
N ALA A 111 -4.52 -4.15 7.05
CA ALA A 111 -5.38 -5.00 7.87
C ALA A 111 -4.64 -5.48 9.11
N ARG A 112 -5.37 -5.63 10.22
CA ARG A 112 -4.87 -6.37 11.39
C ARG A 112 -5.05 -7.87 11.16
N HIS A 113 -4.07 -8.66 11.59
CA HIS A 113 -4.15 -10.11 11.59
C HIS A 113 -3.45 -10.65 12.83
N GLY A 114 -4.21 -11.30 13.72
CA GLY A 114 -3.76 -11.58 15.08
C GLY A 114 -3.33 -10.29 15.80
N GLN A 115 -2.10 -10.28 16.32
CA GLN A 115 -1.55 -9.12 17.03
C GLN A 115 -0.79 -8.14 16.15
N GLY A 116 -0.56 -8.48 14.88
CA GLY A 116 0.27 -7.68 13.97
C GLY A 116 -0.52 -7.02 12.85
N TYR A 117 0.26 -6.53 11.87
CA TYR A 117 -0.26 -5.81 10.70
C TYR A 117 0.17 -6.49 9.40
N PHE A 118 -0.80 -6.68 8.52
CA PHE A 118 -0.55 -7.02 7.13
C PHE A 118 -0.85 -5.80 6.26
N VAL A 119 0.12 -5.41 5.43
CA VAL A 119 0.02 -4.27 4.53
C VAL A 119 0.21 -4.75 3.11
N TYR A 120 -0.69 -4.35 2.23
CA TYR A 120 -0.49 -4.45 0.78
C TYR A 120 -0.38 -3.04 0.18
N THR A 121 0.60 -2.84 -0.70
CA THR A 121 0.77 -1.57 -1.41
C THR A 121 1.28 -1.79 -2.82
N CYS A 122 0.66 -1.09 -3.78
CA CYS A 122 1.06 -1.12 -5.18
C CYS A 122 1.66 0.21 -5.67
N LEU A 123 1.91 1.15 -4.74
CA LEU A 123 2.67 2.36 -5.02
C LEU A 123 4.05 2.03 -5.60
N SER A 124 4.54 2.87 -6.50
CA SER A 124 5.78 2.62 -7.24
C SER A 124 7.05 2.96 -6.44
N TRP A 125 7.23 2.31 -5.29
CA TRP A 125 8.38 2.52 -4.38
C TRP A 125 9.75 2.37 -5.06
N PHE A 126 9.86 1.43 -6.01
CA PHE A 126 11.06 1.18 -6.80
C PHE A 126 11.45 2.35 -7.72
N ARG A 127 10.55 3.32 -7.93
CA ARG A 127 10.83 4.60 -8.58
C ARG A 127 11.17 5.67 -7.54
N GLN A 128 10.35 5.77 -6.49
CA GLN A 128 10.42 6.91 -5.57
C GLN A 128 11.59 6.83 -4.57
N LEU A 129 11.92 5.62 -4.09
CA LEU A 129 13.01 5.46 -3.14
C LEU A 129 14.37 5.73 -3.81
N PRO A 130 14.71 5.18 -4.99
CA PRO A 130 15.99 5.51 -5.65
C PRO A 130 16.17 7.00 -5.96
N GLU A 131 15.09 7.71 -6.29
CA GLU A 131 15.11 9.16 -6.54
C GLU A 131 15.11 10.02 -5.25
N ALA A 132 15.27 9.40 -4.08
CA ALA A 132 15.36 10.09 -2.80
C ALA A 132 14.12 10.95 -2.44
N VAL A 133 12.93 10.60 -2.95
CA VAL A 133 11.69 11.37 -2.72
C VAL A 133 11.34 11.37 -1.21
N PRO A 134 11.44 12.51 -0.49
CA PRO A 134 11.39 12.51 0.97
C PRO A 134 10.09 11.95 1.56
N GLY A 135 8.95 12.27 0.95
CA GLY A 135 7.65 11.78 1.40
C GLY A 135 7.47 10.27 1.23
N ALA A 136 8.08 9.67 0.19
CA ALA A 136 8.08 8.22 0.02
C ALA A 136 8.83 7.52 1.17
N TYR A 137 9.98 8.06 1.59
CA TYR A 137 10.73 7.54 2.74
C TYR A 137 9.96 7.70 4.06
N ARG A 138 9.31 8.85 4.28
CA ARG A 138 8.49 9.09 5.48
C ARG A 138 7.35 8.08 5.59
N LEU A 139 6.60 7.89 4.51
CA LEU A 139 5.51 6.93 4.48
C LEU A 139 6.03 5.49 4.64
N PHE A 140 7.11 5.11 3.96
CA PHE A 140 7.69 3.77 4.09
C PHE A 140 8.18 3.48 5.52
N ALA A 141 8.77 4.49 6.20
CA ALA A 141 9.14 4.40 7.60
C ALA A 141 7.92 4.15 8.51
N ASN A 142 6.77 4.76 8.22
CA ASN A 142 5.53 4.46 8.92
C ASN A 142 5.06 3.02 8.68
N LEU A 143 5.13 2.52 7.44
CA LEU A 143 4.73 1.14 7.13
C LEU A 143 5.49 0.12 7.97
N VAL A 144 6.82 0.25 8.07
CA VAL A 144 7.65 -0.70 8.83
C VAL A 144 7.56 -0.50 10.36
N SER A 145 6.96 0.60 10.81
CA SER A 145 6.80 0.94 12.23
C SER A 145 5.40 0.67 12.79
N LEU A 146 4.43 0.26 11.96
CA LEU A 146 2.99 0.16 12.30
C LEU A 146 2.63 -0.64 13.57
N GLY A 147 3.49 -1.58 13.98
CA GLY A 147 3.29 -2.43 15.17
C GLY A 147 4.21 -2.10 16.35
N ARG A 148 4.85 -0.93 16.34
CA ARG A 148 5.80 -0.48 17.37
C ARG A 148 5.27 0.65 18.22
#